data_AF-A0A7S0GI01-F1
#
_entry.id   AF-A0A7S0GI01-F1
#
_cell.length_a   1.000
_cell.length_b   1.000
_cell.length_c   1.000
_cell.angle_alpha   90.00
_cell.angle_beta   90.00
_cell.angle_gamma   90.00
#
_symmetry.space_group_name_H-M   'P 1'
#
loop_
_entity.id
_entity.type
_entity.pdbx_description
1 polymer ?
#
loop_
_entity_poly.entity_id
_entity_poly.type
_entity_poly.pdbx_seq_one_letter_code
_entity_poly.pdbx_strand_id
1 'polypeptide(L)'
;RTEYRNMVAGKRSRMTVLKIQRFAVVGVRIEETKGNVTYSWKERQQQLQDYRTTHGHLNIPKSHELLGNYIHMQRWGYTQFMEGKSKCNGINDARIKILTDMGFQWNLEKRKGPQDRTKFKSWSERFQDLLEFRRTYGHTRVPYEYQPDLM
;
A
#
# COMPACT_ATOMS: atom_id res chain seq x y z
N ARG A 1 17.00 16.40 10.12
CA ARG A 1 18.15 16.77 10.99
C ARG A 1 17.73 17.21 12.40
N THR A 2 16.61 17.93 12.56
CA THR A 2 16.16 18.44 13.87
C THR A 2 15.67 17.32 14.79
N GLU A 3 14.86 16.38 14.29
CA GLU A 3 14.18 15.41 15.16
C GLU A 3 15.09 14.35 15.81
N TYR A 4 16.13 13.87 15.13
CA TYR A 4 17.09 12.91 15.71
C TYR A 4 18.02 13.59 16.74
N ARG A 5 18.52 14.80 16.41
CA ARG A 5 19.26 15.63 17.38
C ARG A 5 18.39 15.99 18.57
N ASN A 6 17.11 16.27 18.34
CA ASN A 6 16.15 16.53 19.40
C ASN A 6 16.03 15.30 20.31
N MET A 7 15.88 14.08 19.77
CA MET A 7 15.76 12.88 20.60
C MET A 7 17.03 12.57 21.41
N VAL A 8 18.21 12.62 20.78
CA VAL A 8 19.51 12.41 21.45
C VAL A 8 19.78 13.50 22.49
N ALA A 9 19.27 14.71 22.28
CA ALA A 9 19.33 15.82 23.22
C ALA A 9 18.13 15.89 24.21
N GLY A 10 17.31 14.82 24.33
CA GLY A 10 16.20 14.74 25.29
C GLY A 10 14.96 15.60 24.96
N LYS A 11 14.88 16.18 23.76
CA LYS A 11 13.76 16.97 23.25
C LYS A 11 12.76 16.09 22.49
N ARG A 12 11.47 16.42 22.60
CA ARG A 12 10.35 15.69 21.99
C ARG A 12 10.58 15.51 20.47
N SER A 13 10.52 14.26 20.01
CA SER A 13 10.81 13.85 18.62
C SER A 13 9.70 12.94 18.08
N ARG A 14 9.39 13.02 16.77
CA ARG A 14 8.45 12.08 16.12
C ARG A 14 9.15 10.80 15.65
N MET A 15 10.45 10.66 15.93
CA MET A 15 11.25 9.46 15.67
C MET A 15 10.93 8.39 16.73
N THR A 16 10.02 7.48 16.42
CA THR A 16 9.69 6.34 17.29
C THR A 16 10.89 5.39 17.35
N VAL A 17 11.21 4.85 18.54
CA VAL A 17 12.30 3.88 18.77
C VAL A 17 12.21 2.66 17.83
N LEU A 18 10.99 2.29 17.43
CA LEU A 18 10.72 1.23 16.44
C LEU A 18 11.33 1.52 15.06
N LYS A 19 11.46 2.79 14.65
CA LYS A 19 12.16 3.15 13.40
C LYS A 19 13.66 2.87 13.52
N ILE A 20 14.26 3.05 14.69
CA ILE A 20 15.70 2.88 14.92
C ILE A 20 16.07 1.40 15.05
N GLN A 21 15.28 0.61 15.79
CA GLN A 21 15.52 -0.84 15.91
C GLN A 21 15.47 -1.56 14.56
N ARG A 22 14.72 -1.03 13.59
CA ARG A 22 14.61 -1.61 12.24
C ARG A 22 15.83 -1.33 11.34
N PHE A 23 16.70 -0.39 11.72
CA PHE A 23 17.96 -0.11 11.02
C PHE A 23 19.15 -0.93 11.55
N ALA A 24 19.06 -1.48 12.76
CA ALA A 24 20.18 -2.23 13.37
C ALA A 24 20.33 -3.68 12.83
N VAL A 25 19.28 -4.24 12.22
CA VAL A 25 19.24 -5.67 11.81
C VAL A 25 19.89 -5.92 10.45
N VAL A 26 20.02 -4.89 9.60
CA VAL A 26 20.67 -5.04 8.30
C VAL A 26 22.00 -4.31 8.40
N GLY A 27 23.11 -5.04 8.35
CA GLY A 27 24.49 -4.53 8.40
C GLY A 27 24.84 -3.66 7.21
N VAL A 28 24.10 -2.56 7.02
CA VAL A 28 24.36 -1.55 6.01
C VAL A 28 25.34 -0.57 6.61
N ARG A 29 26.52 -0.50 6.01
CA ARG A 29 27.48 0.57 6.21
C ARG A 29 26.83 1.88 5.73
N ILE A 30 26.27 2.66 6.65
CA ILE A 30 25.63 3.94 6.32
C ILE A 30 26.72 5.00 6.25
N GLU A 31 27.29 5.19 5.08
CA GLU A 31 27.96 6.45 4.76
C GLU A 31 26.90 7.47 4.31
N GLU A 32 26.95 8.63 4.94
CA GLU A 32 26.00 9.72 4.84
C GLU A 32 25.85 10.23 3.40
N THR A 33 24.67 10.06 2.79
CA THR A 33 24.24 10.97 1.72
C THR A 33 22.77 11.33 1.91
N LYS A 34 22.47 12.62 1.76
CA LYS A 34 21.10 13.11 1.53
C LYS A 34 20.63 12.72 0.12
N GLY A 35 20.68 11.43 -0.21
CA GLY A 35 20.29 10.86 -1.49
C GLY A 35 19.09 9.94 -1.31
N ASN A 36 18.21 9.88 -2.30
CA ASN A 36 17.23 8.80 -2.41
C ASN A 36 18.00 7.46 -2.30
N VAL A 37 17.65 6.59 -1.36
CA VAL A 37 18.28 5.26 -1.27
C VAL A 37 17.96 4.51 -2.57
N THR A 38 18.95 4.38 -3.45
CA THR A 38 18.84 3.64 -4.71
C THR A 38 19.21 2.19 -4.45
N TYR A 39 18.25 1.29 -4.65
CA TYR A 39 18.48 -0.15 -4.55
C TYR A 39 18.85 -0.69 -5.94
N SER A 40 19.89 -1.52 -5.98
CA SER A 40 20.25 -2.30 -7.16
C SER A 40 19.15 -3.32 -7.51
N TRP A 41 19.21 -3.86 -8.73
CA TRP A 41 18.29 -4.90 -9.17
C TRP A 41 18.34 -6.15 -8.27
N LYS A 42 19.54 -6.58 -7.87
CA LYS A 42 19.75 -7.76 -7.03
C LYS A 42 19.11 -7.58 -5.64
N GLU A 43 19.26 -6.40 -5.04
CA GLU A 43 18.62 -6.08 -3.74
C GLU A 43 17.10 -6.06 -3.86
N ARG A 44 16.55 -5.56 -4.98
CA ARG A 44 15.11 -5.60 -5.23
C ARG A 44 14.59 -7.02 -5.34
N GLN A 45 15.31 -7.92 -6.00
CA GLN A 45 14.93 -9.33 -6.07
C GLN A 45 14.91 -9.97 -4.68
N GLN A 46 15.92 -9.72 -3.85
CA GLN A 46 15.95 -10.23 -2.48
C GLN A 46 14.77 -9.72 -1.66
N GLN A 47 14.48 -8.42 -1.71
CA GLN A 47 13.33 -7.83 -1.00
C GLN A 47 12.00 -8.44 -1.43
N LEU A 48 11.85 -8.78 -2.71
CA LEU A 48 10.66 -9.46 -3.21
C LEU A 48 10.57 -10.91 -2.69
N GLN A 49 11.68 -11.64 -2.64
CA GLN A 49 11.72 -12.98 -2.07
C GLN A 49 11.36 -12.97 -0.57
N ASP A 50 11.87 -12.01 0.19
CA ASP A 50 11.56 -11.85 1.61
C ASP A 50 10.07 -11.52 1.80
N TYR A 51 9.51 -10.64 0.95
CA TYR A 51 8.09 -10.32 0.96
C TYR A 51 7.23 -11.56 0.64
N ARG A 52 7.63 -12.36 -0.36
CA ARG A 52 6.94 -13.60 -0.71
C ARG A 52 6.99 -14.61 0.41
N THR A 53 8.13 -14.75 1.09
CA THR A 53 8.30 -15.67 2.22
C THR A 53 7.36 -15.32 3.37
N THR A 54 7.12 -14.03 3.60
CA THR A 54 6.26 -13.54 4.68
C THR A 54 4.76 -13.52 4.34
N HIS A 55 4.39 -13.23 3.08
CA HIS A 55 2.98 -13.04 2.68
C HIS A 55 2.44 -14.13 1.75
N GLY A 56 3.28 -15.05 1.28
CA GLY A 56 2.94 -16.09 0.30
C GLY A 56 2.74 -15.58 -1.14
N HIS A 57 2.55 -14.27 -1.34
CA HIS A 57 2.28 -13.66 -2.64
C HIS A 57 3.10 -12.38 -2.89
N LEU A 58 3.27 -11.99 -4.15
CA LEU A 58 3.95 -10.74 -4.55
C LEU A 58 2.98 -9.58 -4.83
N ASN A 59 1.76 -9.65 -4.30
CA ASN A 59 0.73 -8.63 -4.46
C ASN A 59 0.95 -7.47 -3.50
N ILE A 60 2.01 -6.71 -3.76
CA ILE A 60 2.43 -5.58 -2.93
C ILE A 60 1.55 -4.35 -3.23
N PRO A 61 0.88 -3.77 -2.22
CA PRO A 61 0.11 -2.53 -2.38
C PRO A 61 1.00 -1.34 -2.73
N LYS A 62 0.46 -0.35 -3.46
CA LYS A 62 1.17 0.91 -3.76
C LYS A 62 1.57 1.67 -2.48
N SER A 63 0.78 1.52 -1.40
CA SER A 63 1.05 2.12 -0.10
C SER A 63 2.23 1.49 0.65
N HIS A 64 2.80 0.39 0.16
CA HIS A 64 3.94 -0.25 0.81
C HIS A 64 5.19 0.64 0.71
N GLU A 65 5.75 1.03 1.86
CA GLU A 65 6.77 2.07 1.99
C GLU A 65 8.02 1.83 1.13
N LEU A 66 8.50 0.58 1.07
CA LEU A 66 9.77 0.26 0.41
C LEU A 66 9.64 -0.25 -1.03
N LEU A 67 8.54 -0.95 -1.32
CA LEU A 67 8.35 -1.73 -2.56
C LEU A 67 7.16 -1.23 -3.40
N GLY A 68 6.23 -0.48 -2.81
CA GLY A 68 5.00 -0.08 -3.50
C GLY A 68 5.26 0.76 -4.75
N ASN A 69 6.10 1.79 -4.63
CA ASN A 69 6.49 2.62 -5.78
C ASN A 69 7.30 1.83 -6.81
N TYR A 70 8.22 0.97 -6.38
CA TYR A 70 9.02 0.15 -7.29
C TYR A 70 8.14 -0.79 -8.11
N ILE A 71 7.26 -1.54 -7.45
CA ILE A 71 6.32 -2.48 -8.09
C ILE A 71 5.37 -1.76 -9.05
N HIS A 72 4.86 -0.59 -8.64
CA HIS A 72 4.03 0.24 -9.52
C HIS A 72 4.78 0.62 -10.80
N MET A 73 6.04 1.03 -10.69
CA MET A 73 6.87 1.39 -11.83
C MET A 73 7.23 0.18 -12.71
N GLN A 74 7.39 -1.02 -12.13
CA GLN A 74 7.56 -2.25 -12.92
C GLN A 74 6.30 -2.55 -13.73
N ARG A 75 5.12 -2.53 -13.11
CA ARG A 75 3.84 -2.78 -13.80
C ARG A 75 3.58 -1.76 -14.90
N TRP A 76 3.80 -0.48 -14.62
CA TRP A 76 3.71 0.58 -15.62
C TRP A 76 4.68 0.33 -16.78
N GLY A 77 5.97 0.07 -16.49
CA GLY A 77 6.97 -0.22 -17.51
C GLY A 77 6.62 -1.42 -18.39
N TYR A 78 6.02 -2.46 -17.80
CA TYR A 78 5.53 -3.63 -18.53
C TYR A 78 4.37 -3.29 -19.46
N THR A 79 3.38 -2.51 -19.01
CA THR A 79 2.29 -2.03 -19.89
C THR A 79 2.86 -1.26 -21.08
N GLN A 80 3.81 -0.36 -20.83
CA GLN A 80 4.46 0.42 -21.90
C GLN A 80 5.25 -0.47 -22.86
N PHE A 81 5.95 -1.49 -22.35
CA PHE A 81 6.67 -2.48 -23.16
C PHE A 81 5.73 -3.28 -24.06
N MET A 82 4.60 -3.75 -23.52
CA MET A 82 3.57 -4.47 -24.27
C MET A 82 2.91 -3.60 -25.36
N GLU A 83 2.81 -2.30 -25.12
CA GLU A 83 2.31 -1.31 -26.09
C GLU A 83 3.38 -0.88 -27.12
N GLY A 84 4.59 -1.46 -27.09
CA GLY A 84 5.67 -1.16 -28.03
C GLY A 84 6.33 0.21 -27.82
N LYS A 85 6.16 0.84 -26.66
CA LYS A 85 6.70 2.17 -26.38
C LYS A 85 8.15 2.08 -25.93
N SER A 86 8.99 3.00 -26.43
CA SER A 86 10.42 3.06 -26.10
C SER A 86 10.72 3.40 -24.64
N LYS A 87 9.77 4.02 -23.92
CA LYS A 87 9.91 4.36 -22.49
C LYS A 87 9.26 3.28 -21.62
N CYS A 88 9.99 2.21 -21.33
CA CYS A 88 9.53 1.06 -20.55
C CYS A 88 10.22 0.92 -19.17
N ASN A 89 10.84 1.98 -18.64
CA ASN A 89 11.53 1.96 -17.34
C ASN A 89 12.62 0.86 -17.23
N GLY A 90 13.29 0.56 -18.34
CA GLY A 90 14.31 -0.50 -18.41
C GLY A 90 13.75 -1.91 -18.24
N ILE A 91 12.44 -2.12 -18.46
CA ILE A 91 11.87 -3.46 -18.64
C ILE A 91 12.41 -4.07 -19.94
N ASN A 92 12.87 -5.30 -19.83
CA ASN A 92 13.29 -6.16 -20.94
C ASN A 92 12.78 -7.58 -20.71
N ASP A 93 12.83 -8.43 -21.73
CA ASP A 93 12.33 -9.81 -21.65
C ASP A 93 12.99 -10.62 -20.52
N ALA A 94 14.29 -10.42 -20.30
CA ALA A 94 15.00 -11.09 -19.20
C ALA A 94 14.42 -10.73 -17.83
N ARG A 95 14.17 -9.44 -17.55
CA ARG A 95 13.56 -8.99 -16.30
C ARG A 95 12.13 -9.47 -16.15
N ILE A 96 11.37 -9.46 -17.25
CA ILE A 96 9.99 -9.98 -17.26
C ILE A 96 10.00 -11.44 -16.86
N LYS A 97 10.82 -12.26 -17.53
CA LYS A 97 10.95 -13.69 -17.25
C LYS A 97 11.30 -13.95 -15.79
N ILE A 98 12.32 -13.26 -15.26
CA ILE A 98 12.77 -13.46 -13.88
C ILE A 98 11.68 -13.11 -12.86
N LEU A 99 10.95 -12.01 -13.05
CA LEU A 99 9.86 -11.63 -12.14
C LEU A 99 8.66 -12.59 -12.26
N THR A 100 8.30 -13.01 -13.47
CA THR A 100 7.26 -14.00 -13.71
C THR A 100 7.61 -15.35 -13.08
N ASP A 101 8.85 -15.82 -13.21
CA ASP A 101 9.36 -17.05 -12.58
C ASP A 101 9.30 -16.96 -11.04
N MET A 102 9.46 -15.76 -10.47
CA MET A 102 9.25 -15.50 -9.05
C MET A 102 7.76 -15.47 -8.62
N GLY A 103 6.82 -15.59 -9.55
CA GLY A 103 5.38 -15.55 -9.29
C GLY A 103 4.82 -14.13 -9.23
N PHE A 104 5.50 -13.15 -9.85
CA PHE A 104 5.03 -11.76 -9.86
C PHE A 104 3.84 -11.58 -10.80
N GLN A 105 2.74 -11.03 -10.27
CA GLN A 105 1.56 -10.71 -11.06
C GLN A 105 1.65 -9.29 -11.64
N TRP A 106 1.81 -9.22 -12.96
CA TRP A 106 1.87 -7.97 -13.74
C TRP A 106 0.53 -7.24 -13.77
N ASN A 107 -0.55 -8.00 -13.98
CA ASN A 107 -1.92 -7.49 -14.01
C ASN A 107 -2.66 -7.95 -12.76
N LEU A 108 -2.85 -7.03 -11.81
CA LEU A 108 -3.84 -7.25 -10.75
C LEU A 108 -5.19 -6.83 -11.30
N GLU A 109 -6.16 -7.74 -11.26
CA GLU A 109 -7.53 -7.35 -11.53
C GLU A 109 -7.90 -6.17 -10.62
N LYS A 110 -8.42 -5.10 -11.20
CA LYS A 110 -8.99 -4.01 -10.41
C LYS A 110 -10.09 -4.65 -9.57
N ARG A 111 -10.06 -4.45 -8.25
CA ARG A 111 -11.23 -4.78 -7.43
C ARG A 111 -12.41 -4.08 -8.06
N LYS A 112 -13.32 -4.84 -8.67
CA LYS A 112 -14.61 -4.33 -9.10
C LYS A 112 -15.26 -3.84 -7.80
N GLY A 113 -15.38 -2.52 -7.65
CA GLY A 113 -16.29 -1.98 -6.66
C GLY A 113 -17.69 -2.56 -6.93
N PRO A 114 -18.65 -2.39 -6.01
CA PRO A 114 -20.02 -2.77 -6.30
C PRO A 114 -20.41 -2.20 -7.67
N GLN A 115 -20.69 -3.10 -8.63
CA GLN A 115 -21.01 -2.75 -10.02
C GLN A 115 -22.23 -1.82 -10.07
N ASP A 116 -23.08 -1.94 -9.05
CA ASP A 116 -24.29 -1.18 -8.89
C ASP A 116 -24.17 -0.27 -7.66
N ARG A 117 -23.93 1.02 -7.90
CA ARG A 117 -23.95 2.05 -6.86
C ARG A 117 -25.37 2.42 -6.45
N THR A 118 -26.39 2.02 -7.23
CA THR A 118 -27.81 2.32 -6.95
C THR A 118 -28.38 1.46 -5.81
N LYS A 119 -27.75 0.32 -5.51
CA LYS A 119 -28.09 -0.52 -4.33
C LYS A 119 -27.74 0.10 -2.98
N PHE A 120 -26.98 1.20 -2.95
CA PHE A 120 -26.64 1.87 -1.70
C PHE A 120 -27.52 3.10 -1.52
N LYS A 121 -28.26 3.16 -0.41
CA LYS A 121 -28.95 4.38 0.03
C LYS A 121 -27.98 5.55 -0.03
N SER A 122 -28.41 6.61 -0.71
CA SER A 122 -27.76 7.91 -0.73
C SER A 122 -27.63 8.48 0.68
N TRP A 123 -26.79 9.50 0.84
CA TRP A 123 -26.64 10.16 2.14
C TRP A 123 -27.98 10.70 2.66
N SER A 124 -28.79 11.28 1.78
CA SER A 124 -30.11 11.83 2.13
C SER A 124 -31.07 10.76 2.65
N GLU A 125 -31.11 9.59 2.01
CA GLU A 125 -31.94 8.46 2.46
C GLU A 125 -31.48 7.94 3.82
N ARG A 126 -30.16 7.78 4.02
CA ARG A 126 -29.61 7.36 5.33
C ARG A 126 -29.87 8.39 6.42
N PHE A 127 -29.92 9.67 6.07
CA PHE A 127 -30.23 10.73 7.01
C PHE A 127 -31.70 10.69 7.43
N GLN A 128 -32.63 10.40 6.51
CA GLN A 128 -34.03 10.18 6.85
C GLN A 128 -34.21 8.95 7.75
N ASP A 129 -33.58 7.82 7.42
CA ASP A 129 -33.60 6.62 8.29
C ASP A 129 -33.14 6.95 9.72
N LEU A 130 -32.11 7.80 9.87
CA LEU A 130 -31.58 8.20 11.18
C LEU A 130 -32.56 9.10 11.95
N LEU A 131 -33.29 9.98 11.25
CA LEU A 131 -34.33 10.80 11.86
C LEU A 131 -35.50 9.94 12.36
N GLU A 132 -35.91 8.94 11.57
CA GLU A 132 -36.93 7.98 11.98
C GLU A 132 -36.47 7.14 13.17
N PHE A 133 -35.25 6.62 13.14
CA PHE A 133 -34.66 5.88 14.26
C PHE A 133 -34.61 6.73 15.55
N ARG A 134 -34.23 8.00 15.43
CA ARG A 134 -34.24 8.91 16.57
C ARG A 134 -35.65 9.17 17.09
N ARG A 135 -36.65 9.22 16.20
CA ARG A 135 -38.06 9.39 16.57
C ARG A 135 -38.60 8.17 17.33
N THR A 136 -38.18 6.96 16.97
CA THR A 136 -38.64 5.71 17.60
C THR A 136 -37.88 5.37 18.88
N TYR A 137 -36.56 5.54 18.90
CA TYR A 137 -35.69 5.12 20.03
C TYR A 137 -35.16 6.27 20.88
N GLY A 138 -35.41 7.54 20.50
CA GLY A 138 -35.00 8.72 21.27
C GLY A 138 -33.50 9.04 21.22
N HIS A 139 -32.69 8.21 20.56
CA HIS A 139 -31.25 8.38 20.44
C HIS A 139 -30.74 8.00 19.04
N THR A 140 -29.50 8.39 18.71
CA THR A 140 -28.87 8.11 17.40
C THR A 140 -27.88 6.95 17.44
N ARG A 141 -27.83 6.18 18.53
CA ARG A 141 -27.01 4.97 18.65
C ARG A 141 -27.68 3.80 17.95
N VAL A 142 -27.54 3.74 16.63
CA VAL A 142 -28.08 2.66 15.79
C VAL A 142 -27.22 1.39 15.96
N PRO A 143 -27.78 0.25 16.40
CA PRO A 143 -27.07 -1.03 16.44
C PRO A 143 -26.57 -1.45 15.05
N TYR A 144 -25.48 -2.21 14.99
CA TYR A 144 -24.89 -2.66 13.72
C TYR A 144 -25.85 -3.52 12.87
N GLU A 145 -26.73 -4.28 13.53
CA GLU A 145 -27.71 -5.16 12.87
C GLU A 145 -29.09 -4.54 12.65
N TYR A 146 -29.23 -3.22 12.85
CA TYR A 146 -30.52 -2.56 12.67
C TYR A 146 -30.96 -2.59 11.19
N GLN A 147 -32.06 -3.30 10.92
CA GLN A 147 -32.69 -3.37 9.59
C GLN A 147 -34.05 -2.66 9.65
N PRO A 148 -34.19 -1.49 9.01
CA PRO A 148 -35.45 -0.73 9.05
C PRO A 148 -36.62 -1.43 8.32
N ASP A 149 -36.35 -2.35 7.38
CA ASP A 149 -37.38 -3.04 6.56
C ASP A 149 -38.00 -4.30 7.23
N LEU A 150 -37.59 -4.65 8.45
CA LEU A 150 -38.05 -5.85 9.17
C LEU A 150 -39.07 -5.57 10.29
N MET A 151 -39.59 -4.35 10.41
CA MET A 151 -40.65 -3.98 11.37
C MET A 151 -41.94 -3.54 10.68
#